data_AF-A0A7K4GJS2-F1
#
_entry.id   AF-A0A7K4GJS2-F1
#
_cell.length_a   1.000
_cell.length_b   1.000
_cell.length_c   1.000
_cell.angle_alpha   90.00
_cell.angle_beta   90.00
_cell.angle_gamma   90.00
#
_symmetry.space_group_name_H-M   'P 1'
#
loop_
_entity.id
_entity.type
_entity.pdbx_description
1 polymer ?
#
loop_
_entity_poly.entity_id
_entity_poly.type
_entity_poly.pdbx_seq_one_letter_code
_entity_poly.pdbx_strand_id
1 'polypeptide(L)' 'MSFSFICPECETFYCENCAKAIIDLENACWACNEPLDASKLFKPYNKREESYVDLTKTDEKFKE' A
#
# COMPACT_ATOMS: atom_id res chain seq x y z
N MET A 1 21.21 -14.61 3.86
CA MET A 1 21.11 -13.19 4.30
C MET A 1 19.64 -12.85 4.33
N SER A 2 19.12 -12.48 5.49
CA SER A 2 17.73 -12.01 5.63
C SER A 2 17.72 -10.54 5.24
N PHE A 3 16.99 -10.17 4.19
CA PHE A 3 16.88 -8.77 3.77
C PHE A 3 15.81 -8.06 4.62
N SER A 4 16.14 -6.85 5.05
CA SER A 4 15.23 -5.95 5.74
C SER A 4 15.23 -4.59 5.10
N PHE A 5 14.09 -3.92 5.17
CA PHE A 5 13.91 -2.55 4.70
C PHE A 5 13.65 -1.65 5.90
N ILE A 6 14.24 -0.46 5.90
CA ILE A 6 14.08 0.53 6.95
C ILE A 6 13.47 1.78 6.30
N CYS A 7 12.36 2.28 6.86
CA CYS A 7 11.78 3.53 6.42
C CYS A 7 12.79 4.68 6.59
N PRO A 8 13.07 5.47 5.55
CA PRO A 8 14.07 6.54 5.63
C PRO A 8 13.65 7.70 6.54
N GLU A 9 12.35 7.87 6.79
CA GLU A 9 11.81 9.01 7.53
C GLU A 9 11.71 8.78 9.04
N CYS A 10 11.42 7.54 9.46
CA CYS A 10 11.18 7.23 10.88
C CYS A 10 11.89 5.97 11.37
N GLU A 11 12.82 5.43 10.59
CA GLU A 11 13.68 4.28 10.93
C GLU A 11 12.90 2.99 11.27
N THR A 12 11.62 2.95 10.88
CA THR A 12 10.79 1.78 11.16
C THR A 12 11.18 0.59 10.28
N PHE A 13 11.26 -0.58 10.89
CA PHE A 13 11.76 -1.81 10.27
C PHE A 13 10.67 -2.64 9.61
N TYR A 14 10.99 -3.21 8.46
CA TYR A 14 10.16 -4.14 7.70
C TYR A 14 10.96 -5.36 7.27
N CYS A 15 10.31 -6.53 7.27
CA CYS A 15 10.81 -7.65 6.48
C CYS A 15 10.75 -7.30 4.98
N GLU A 16 11.61 -7.88 4.14
CA GLU A 16 11.60 -7.62 2.68
C GLU A 16 10.21 -7.80 2.06
N ASN A 17 9.54 -8.91 2.37
CA ASN A 17 8.20 -9.20 1.84
C ASN A 17 7.15 -8.21 2.36
N CYS A 18 7.32 -7.72 3.58
CA CYS A 18 6.44 -6.75 4.21
C CYS A 18 6.56 -5.40 3.51
N ALA A 19 7.79 -4.95 3.26
CA ALA A 19 8.04 -3.71 2.54
C ALA A 19 7.50 -3.78 1.11
N LYS A 20 7.77 -4.87 0.38
CA LYS A 20 7.22 -5.09 -0.97
C LYS A 20 5.69 -5.02 -0.98
N ALA A 21 5.03 -5.77 -0.10
CA ALA A 21 3.58 -5.79 -0.03
C ALA A 21 2.98 -4.41 0.28
N ILE A 22 3.56 -3.68 1.25
CA ILE A 22 3.06 -2.34 1.61
C ILE A 22 3.32 -1.35 0.47
N ILE A 23 4.50 -1.38 -0.15
CA ILE A 23 4.86 -0.53 -1.29
C ILE A 23 3.88 -0.74 -2.46
N ASP A 24 3.45 -1.97 -2.72
CA ASP A 24 2.55 -2.27 -3.84
C ASP A 24 1.08 -1.96 -3.54
N LEU A 25 0.65 -1.99 -2.27
CA LEU A 25 -0.73 -1.69 -1.86
C LEU A 25 -0.98 -0.20 -1.62
N GLU A 26 -0.24 0.39 -0.68
CA GLU A 26 -0.50 1.73 -0.14
C GLU A 26 0.69 2.68 -0.35
N ASN A 27 1.88 2.11 -0.45
CA ASN A 27 3.15 2.83 -0.47
C ASN A 27 3.31 3.81 0.70
N ALA A 28 2.74 3.51 1.86
CA ALA A 28 2.79 4.38 3.04
C ALA A 28 3.38 3.66 4.24
N CYS A 29 4.29 4.31 4.96
CA CYS A 29 4.83 3.78 6.20
C CYS A 29 3.73 3.67 7.26
N TRP A 30 3.49 2.47 7.80
CA TRP A 30 2.52 2.27 8.90
C TRP A 30 2.76 3.11 10.17
N ALA A 31 3.94 3.71 10.35
CA ALA A 31 4.32 4.44 11.55
C ALA A 31 4.24 5.97 11.33
N CYS A 32 4.87 6.49 10.28
CA CYS A 32 4.88 7.93 9.98
C CYS A 32 3.98 8.37 8.84
N ASN A 33 3.33 7.44 8.13
CA ASN A 33 2.54 7.65 6.91
C ASN A 33 3.30 8.26 5.72
N GLU A 34 4.62 8.45 5.78
CA GLU A 34 5.40 8.90 4.64
C GLU A 34 5.60 7.79 3.59
N PRO A 35 5.83 8.13 2.31
CA PRO A 35 6.02 7.15 1.26
C PRO A 35 7.26 6.28 1.48
N LEU A 36 7.13 4.96 1.28
CA LEU A 36 8.27 4.03 1.39
C LEU A 36 9.14 4.03 0.13
N ASP A 37 8.53 4.26 -1.03
CA ASP A 37 9.20 4.44 -2.32
C ASP A 37 8.71 5.73 -2.98
N ALA A 38 9.57 6.74 -3.04
CA ALA A 38 9.27 8.04 -3.64
C ALA A 38 9.00 7.98 -5.16
N SER A 39 9.35 6.87 -5.83
CA SER A 39 9.12 6.67 -7.28
C SER A 39 7.74 6.07 -7.58
N LYS A 40 6.99 5.63 -6.57
CA LYS A 40 5.68 4.98 -6.73
C LYS A 40 4.54 5.90 -6.27
N LEU A 41 3.35 5.65 -6.80
CA LEU A 41 2.14 6.36 -6.37
C LEU A 41 1.90 6.12 -4.87
N PHE A 42 1.57 7.20 -4.18
CA PHE A 42 1.36 7.21 -2.73
C PHE A 42 -0.15 7.22 -2.42
N LYS A 43 -0.62 6.24 -1.66
CA LYS A 43 -2.01 6.11 -1.22
C LYS A 43 -2.05 5.82 0.29
N PRO A 44 -1.88 6.85 1.15
CA PRO A 44 -1.95 6.65 2.59
C PRO A 44 -3.35 6.16 2.97
N TYR A 45 -3.40 5.19 3.88
CA TYR A 45 -4.65 4.68 4.43
C TYR A 45 -5.39 5.79 5.20
N ASN A 46 -6.42 6.37 4.58
CA ASN A 46 -7.30 7.33 5.23
C ASN A 46 -8.58 6.62 5.69
N LYS A 47 -8.74 6.43 7.01
CA LYS A 47 -9.98 5.92 7.63
C LYS A 47 -11.25 6.74 7.30
N ARG A 48 -11.12 7.89 6.64
CA ARG A 48 -12.23 8.80 6.32
C ARG A 48 -12.87 8.59 4.94
N GLU A 49 -12.29 7.73 4.10
CA GLU A 49 -12.85 7.38 2.79
C GLU A 49 -13.10 5.86 2.70
N GLU A 50 -13.99 5.34 3.55
CA GLU A 50 -14.73 4.13 3.21
C GLU A 50 -15.78 4.48 2.15
N SER A 51 -15.37 4.73 0.91
CA SER A 51 -16.30 4.60 -0.20
C SER A 51 -16.60 3.12 -0.35
N TYR A 52 -17.72 2.69 0.25
CA TYR A 52 -18.31 1.37 0.08
C TYR A 52 -18.22 0.94 -1.40
N VAL A 53 -17.38 -0.06 -1.70
CA VAL A 53 -17.43 -0.71 -3.01
C VAL A 53 -18.66 -1.59 -3.00
N ASP A 54 -19.71 -1.10 -3.64
CA ASP A 54 -20.94 -1.85 -3.88
C ASP A 54 -20.62 -3.05 -4.77
N LEU A 55 -20.55 -4.24 -4.16
CA LEU A 55 -20.31 -5.53 -4.83
C LEU A 55 -21.46 -5.96 -5.77
N THR A 56 -22.47 -5.11 -6.04
CA THR A 56 -23.59 -5.48 -6.93
C THR A 56 -23.35 -5.14 -8.40
N LYS A 57 -22.24 -4.48 -8.75
CA LYS A 57 -21.87 -4.27 -10.16
C LYS A 57 -20.87 -5.32 -10.60
N THR A 58 -21.43 -6.51 -10.85
CA THR A 58 -20.84 -7.56 -11.67
C THR A 58 -20.33 -6.98 -12.99
N ASP A 59 -19.14 -7.43 -13.40
CA ASP A 59 -18.56 -7.26 -14.72
C ASP A 59 -19.54 -7.67 -15.83
N GLU A 60 -20.25 -6.70 -16.41
CA GLU A 60 -20.82 -6.85 -17.74
C GLU A 60 -19.77 -6.45 -18.78
N LYS A 61 -18.84 -7.36 -19.09
CA LYS A 61 -18.14 -7.39 -20.39
C LYS A 61 -17.40 -8.71 -20.63
N PHE A 62 -18.16 -9.76 -20.94
CA PHE A 62 -17.79 -10.65 -22.04
C PHE A 62 -19.05 -11.03 -22.80
N LYS A 63 -19.21 -10.42 -23.98
CA LYS A 63 -20.22 -10.73 -24.98
C LYS A 63 -19.46 -11.44 -26.10
N GLU A 64 -19.80 -12.70 -26.36
CA GLU A 64 -20.01 -13.32 -27.69
C GLU A 64 -20.53 -14.74 -27.53
#